data_AF-A0A2G2AFP9-F1
#
_entry.id   AF-A0A2G2AFP9-F1
#
_cell.length_a   1.000
_cell.length_b   1.000
_cell.length_c   1.000
_cell.angle_alpha   90.00
_cell.angle_beta   90.00
_cell.angle_gamma   90.00
#
_symmetry.space_group_name_H-M   'P 1'
#
loop_
_entity.id
_entity.type
_entity.pdbx_description
1 polymer ?
#
loop_
_entity_poly.entity_id
_entity_poly.type
_entity_poly.pdbx_seq_one_letter_code
_entity_poly.pdbx_strand_id
1 'polypeptide(L)'
;IKEAGQPWGIGPGNPNPIERIESGLLSYGGDTDDKTNPFEVRLGKYVDLDLDDEVVGIKALRRIKAEGSSVSSWALCWTIPNATPVTRFGMTC
;
A
#
# COMPACT_ATOMS: atom_id res chain seq x y z
N ILE A 1 23.35 3.87 -18.89
CA ILE A 1 23.13 3.61 -17.44
C ILE A 1 23.95 2.43 -16.93
N LYS A 2 23.89 1.25 -17.58
CA LYS A 2 24.64 0.04 -17.16
C LYS A 2 26.15 0.25 -16.95
N GLU A 3 26.84 0.93 -17.86
CA GLU A 3 28.29 1.18 -17.79
C GLU A 3 28.63 2.28 -16.76
N ALA A 4 27.87 3.37 -16.75
CA ALA A 4 28.02 4.47 -15.79
C ALA A 4 27.69 4.05 -14.33
N GLY A 5 26.91 2.98 -14.15
CA GLY A 5 26.49 2.50 -12.84
C GLY A 5 27.38 1.41 -12.22
N GLN A 6 28.33 0.84 -12.98
CA GLN A 6 29.26 -0.18 -12.47
C GLN A 6 30.06 0.29 -11.24
N PRO A 7 30.60 1.53 -11.19
CA PRO A 7 31.34 2.00 -10.01
C PRO A 7 30.48 2.08 -8.73
N TRP A 8 29.16 2.14 -8.89
CA TRP A 8 28.19 2.31 -7.81
C TRP A 8 27.44 1.01 -7.48
N GLY A 9 27.83 -0.12 -8.08
CA GLY A 9 27.17 -1.41 -7.88
C GLY A 9 25.74 -1.46 -8.41
N ILE A 10 25.38 -0.61 -9.38
CA ILE A 10 24.05 -0.58 -9.96
C ILE A 10 23.85 -1.81 -10.85
N GLY A 11 22.95 -2.69 -10.43
CA GLY A 11 22.53 -3.89 -11.14
C GLY A 11 21.03 -3.90 -11.44
N PRO A 12 20.55 -4.89 -12.20
CA PRO A 12 19.11 -5.09 -12.40
C PRO A 12 18.45 -5.45 -11.06
N GLY A 13 17.41 -4.70 -10.70
CA GLY A 13 16.57 -4.97 -9.54
C GLY A 13 15.17 -5.45 -9.95
N ASN A 14 14.44 -5.98 -8.98
CA ASN A 14 13.00 -6.25 -9.10
C ASN A 14 12.26 -5.57 -7.92
N PRO A 15 10.91 -5.43 -8.01
CA PRO A 15 10.13 -4.98 -6.87
C PRO A 15 10.32 -5.95 -5.70
N ASN A 16 10.81 -5.45 -4.58
CA ASN A 16 11.03 -6.26 -3.39
C ASN A 16 9.76 -6.25 -2.53
N PRO A 17 9.12 -7.41 -2.27
CA PRO A 17 7.93 -7.49 -1.43
C PRO A 17 8.15 -6.97 0.00
N ILE A 18 9.35 -7.15 0.55
CA ILE A 18 9.69 -6.70 1.92
C ILE A 18 9.63 -5.18 1.98
N GLU A 19 10.33 -4.51 1.05
CA GLU A 19 10.36 -3.05 0.98
C GLU A 19 8.97 -2.46 0.70
N ARG A 20 8.17 -3.13 -0.14
CA ARG A 20 6.78 -2.75 -0.40
C ARG A 20 5.94 -2.76 0.88
N ILE A 21 5.98 -3.86 1.63
CA ILE A 21 5.14 -4.04 2.83
C ILE A 21 5.58 -3.08 3.93
N GLU A 22 6.88 -2.95 4.17
CA GLU A 22 7.44 -2.04 5.18
C GLU A 22 7.13 -0.57 4.86
N SER A 23 7.15 -0.20 3.58
CA SER A 23 6.84 1.16 3.13
C SER A 23 5.33 1.44 3.06
N GLY A 24 4.48 0.43 3.28
CA GLY A 24 3.03 0.56 3.16
C GLY A 24 2.55 0.81 1.72
N LEU A 25 3.31 0.34 0.72
CA LEU A 25 2.97 0.49 -0.69
C LEU A 25 1.93 -0.55 -1.11
N LEU A 26 0.70 -0.08 -1.32
CA LEU A 26 -0.45 -0.92 -1.62
C LEU A 26 -0.39 -1.51 -3.02
N SER A 27 -0.64 -2.82 -3.14
CA SER A 27 -0.75 -3.54 -4.40
C SER A 27 -2.17 -3.95 -4.73
N TYR A 28 -2.65 -3.54 -5.90
CA TYR A 28 -3.87 -4.12 -6.46
C TYR A 28 -3.68 -5.62 -6.73
N GLY A 29 -4.65 -6.44 -6.32
CA GLY A 29 -4.65 -7.91 -6.39
C GLY A 29 -3.87 -8.62 -5.27
N GLY A 30 -3.01 -7.91 -4.54
CA GLY A 30 -2.27 -8.45 -3.39
C GLY A 30 -2.88 -8.02 -2.07
N ASP A 31 -3.08 -6.71 -1.92
CA ASP A 31 -3.59 -6.08 -0.69
C ASP A 31 -5.03 -5.58 -0.86
N THR A 32 -5.49 -5.43 -2.11
CA THR A 32 -6.85 -4.99 -2.47
C THR A 32 -7.42 -5.80 -3.61
N ASP A 33 -8.74 -5.86 -3.70
CA ASP A 33 -9.49 -6.46 -4.81
C ASP A 33 -10.58 -5.52 -5.34
N ASP A 34 -11.43 -6.04 -6.22
CA ASP A 34 -12.59 -5.34 -6.80
C ASP A 34 -13.71 -5.05 -5.79
N LYS A 35 -13.63 -5.64 -4.59
CA LYS A 35 -14.60 -5.46 -3.50
C LYS A 35 -14.13 -4.48 -2.44
N THR A 36 -12.85 -4.10 -2.48
CA THR A 36 -12.22 -3.22 -1.50
C THR A 36 -12.42 -1.76 -1.89
N ASN A 37 -12.93 -0.94 -0.96
CA ASN A 37 -13.12 0.49 -1.22
C ASN A 37 -11.92 1.34 -0.75
N PRO A 38 -11.69 2.55 -1.32
CA PRO A 38 -10.56 3.40 -0.97
C PRO A 38 -10.49 3.81 0.51
N PHE A 39 -11.61 3.79 1.23
CA PHE A 39 -11.65 4.14 2.65
C PHE A 39 -11.17 2.99 3.55
N GLU A 40 -11.37 1.73 3.15
CA GLU A 40 -10.87 0.54 3.87
C GLU A 40 -9.34 0.45 3.86
N VAL A 41 -8.72 0.93 2.78
CA VAL A 41 -7.26 0.86 2.55
C VAL A 41 -6.53 2.17 2.86
N ARG A 42 -7.18 3.08 3.59
CA ARG A 42 -6.60 4.36 4.04
C ARG A 42 -6.17 5.29 2.88
N LEU A 43 -6.71 5.08 1.68
CA LEU A 43 -6.51 5.96 0.54
C LEU A 43 -7.51 7.12 0.50
N GLY A 44 -8.35 7.27 1.53
CA GLY A 44 -9.36 8.33 1.61
C GLY A 44 -8.82 9.76 1.45
N LYS A 45 -7.54 10.02 1.76
CA LYS A 45 -6.89 11.33 1.51
C LYS A 45 -6.72 11.67 0.03
N TYR A 46 -6.78 10.66 -0.85
CA TYR A 46 -6.63 10.79 -2.29
C TYR A 46 -7.98 10.75 -3.03
N VAL A 47 -9.09 10.63 -2.29
CA VAL A 47 -10.44 10.63 -2.86
C VAL A 47 -11.02 12.01 -2.75
N ASP A 48 -11.24 12.64 -3.91
CA ASP A 48 -12.01 13.86 -4.02
C ASP A 48 -13.51 13.52 -4.15
N LEU A 49 -14.34 14.11 -3.30
CA LEU A 49 -15.79 13.90 -3.29
C LEU A 49 -16.58 15.06 -3.87
N ASP A 50 -15.93 16.18 -4.19
CA ASP A 50 -16.55 17.39 -4.72
C ASP A 50 -16.62 17.37 -6.26
N LEU A 51 -16.29 16.23 -6.87
CA LEU A 51 -16.39 15.97 -8.31
C LEU A 51 -17.85 15.84 -8.79
N ASP A 52 -18.06 16.07 -10.08
CA ASP A 52 -19.37 15.93 -10.72
C ASP A 52 -19.93 14.50 -10.63
N ASP A 53 -21.27 14.40 -10.66
CA ASP A 53 -22.03 13.16 -10.55
C ASP A 53 -21.83 12.17 -11.71
N GLU A 54 -21.13 12.58 -12.77
CA GLU A 54 -20.74 11.73 -13.92
C GLU A 54 -19.57 10.79 -13.58
N VAL A 55 -18.87 11.02 -12.47
CA VAL A 55 -17.77 10.16 -12.01
C VAL A 55 -18.32 8.84 -11.48
N VAL A 56 -17.78 7.74 -12.01
CA VAL A 56 -18.17 6.38 -11.63
C VAL A 56 -17.98 6.17 -10.13
N GLY A 57 -19.04 5.78 -9.43
CA GLY A 57 -19.00 5.41 -8.01
C GLY A 57 -19.00 6.58 -7.02
N ILE A 58 -19.02 7.84 -7.46
CA ILE A 58 -18.95 9.01 -6.55
C ILE A 58 -20.10 9.06 -5.54
N LYS A 59 -21.31 8.70 -5.98
CA LYS A 59 -22.51 8.61 -5.12
C LYS A 59 -22.35 7.55 -4.03
N ALA A 60 -21.78 6.40 -4.37
CA ALA A 60 -21.50 5.33 -3.42
C ALA A 60 -20.40 5.74 -2.43
N LEU A 61 -19.34 6.40 -2.90
CA LEU A 61 -18.24 6.88 -2.05
C LEU A 61 -18.69 7.97 -1.06
N ARG A 62 -19.57 8.90 -1.47
CA ARG A 62 -20.18 9.89 -0.56
C ARG A 62 -20.99 9.22 0.54
N ARG A 63 -21.77 8.18 0.19
CA ARG A 63 -22.53 7.39 1.17
C ARG A 63 -21.61 6.66 2.15
N ILE A 64 -20.57 5.97 1.66
CA ILE A 64 -19.61 5.24 2.51
C ILE A 64 -18.87 6.19 3.45
N LYS A 65 -18.50 7.40 2.99
CA LYS A 65 -17.89 8.39 3.88
C LYS A 65 -18.85 8.88 4.96
N ALA A 66 -20.14 9.02 4.66
CA ALA A 66 -21.16 9.44 5.63
C ALA A 66 -21.49 8.33 6.65
N GLU A 67 -21.56 7.07 6.22
CA GLU A 67 -21.84 5.92 7.08
C GLU A 67 -20.60 5.47 7.87
N GLY A 68 -19.39 5.77 7.38
CA GLY A 68 -18.13 5.31 7.94
C GLY A 68 -17.77 3.89 7.48
N SER A 69 -16.48 3.63 7.22
CA SER A 69 -16.03 2.28 6.87
C SER A 69 -16.08 1.36 8.10
N SER A 70 -16.79 0.24 8.00
CA SER A 70 -16.90 -0.75 9.08
C SER A 70 -15.64 -1.62 9.22
N VAL A 71 -14.84 -1.72 8.16
CA VAL A 71 -13.61 -2.52 8.11
C VAL A 71 -12.44 -1.63 7.67
N SER A 72 -11.24 -1.90 8.18
CA SER A 72 -10.01 -1.20 7.78
C SER A 72 -8.87 -2.20 7.73
N SER A 73 -8.01 -2.12 6.74
CA SER A 73 -6.84 -2.99 6.63
C SER A 73 -5.77 -2.58 7.65
N TRP A 74 -5.27 -3.54 8.43
CA TRP A 74 -4.24 -3.32 9.46
C TRP A 74 -2.99 -4.12 9.14
N ALA A 75 -1.82 -3.52 9.37
CA ALA A 75 -0.56 -4.23 9.32
C ALA A 75 -0.39 -5.04 10.61
N LEU A 76 -0.06 -6.33 10.48
CA LEU A 76 0.25 -7.21 11.59
C LEU A 76 1.76 -7.44 11.64
N CYS A 77 2.40 -7.09 12.75
CA CYS A 77 3.76 -7.52 13.05
C CYS A 77 3.68 -8.83 13.83
N TRP A 78 4.18 -9.93 13.25
CA TRP A 78 4.26 -11.23 13.91
C TRP A 78 5.73 -11.60 14.12
N THR A 79 6.14 -11.82 15.37
CA THR A 79 7.50 -12.26 15.69
C THR A 79 7.62 -13.77 15.50
N ILE A 80 8.51 -14.20 14.60
CA ILE A 80 8.87 -15.63 14.44
C ILE A 80 10.08 -15.92 15.34
N PRO A 81 10.00 -16.83 16.32
CA PRO A 81 11.17 -17.23 17.08
C PRO A 81 12.22 -17.86 16.15
N ASN A 82 13.48 -17.40 16.25
CA ASN A 82 14.65 -17.79 15.44
C ASN A 82 14.70 -17.31 13.98
N ALA A 83 13.91 -16.30 13.58
CA ALA A 83 14.16 -15.62 12.30
C ALA A 83 15.42 -14.74 12.40
N THR A 84 16.32 -14.79 11.41
CA THR A 84 17.41 -13.83 11.31
C THR A 84 16.82 -12.43 11.09
N PRO A 85 17.19 -11.42 11.89
CA PRO A 85 16.65 -10.08 11.72
C PRO A 85 17.08 -9.53 10.37
N VAL A 86 16.11 -9.11 9.55
CA VAL A 86 16.39 -8.44 8.27
C VAL A 86 16.73 -6.99 8.59
N THR A 87 17.98 -6.74 8.98
CA THR A 87 18.49 -5.40 9.25
C THR A 87 18.79 -4.71 7.92
N ARG A 88 17.79 -4.04 7.31
CA ARG A 88 18.16 -3.00 6.32
C ARG A 88 17.40 -1.69 6.34
N PHE A 89 16.22 -1.57 6.95
CA PHE A 89 15.57 -0.25 7.06
C PHE A 89 14.76 -0.09 8.35
N GLY A 90 15.47 -0.01 9.50
CA GLY A 90 15.01 0.73 10.68
C GLY A 90 13.68 0.36 11.36
N MET A 91 12.94 -0.63 10.88
CA MET A 91 11.75 -1.18 11.54
C MET A 91 12.12 -2.53 12.14
N THR A 92 12.62 -2.48 13.38
CA THR A 92 12.59 -3.65 14.26
C THR A 92 11.15 -3.90 14.65
N CYS A 93 10.54 -4.96 14.10
CA CYS A 93 9.96 -5.95 15.00
C CYS A 93 11.14 -6.60 15.77
#